data_AF-A0A512HV18-F1
#
_entry.id   AF-A0A512HV18-F1
#
_cell.length_a   1.000
_cell.length_b   1.000
_cell.length_c   1.000
_cell.angle_alpha   90.00
_cell.angle_beta   90.00
_cell.angle_gamma   90.00
#
_symmetry.space_group_name_H-M   'P 1'
#
loop_
_entity.id
_entity.type
_entity.pdbx_description
1 polymer ?
#
loop_
_entity_poly.entity_id
_entity_poly.type
_entity_poly.pdbx_seq_one_letter_code
_entity_poly.pdbx_strand_id
1 'polypeptide(L)'
;MSSRTLPRSLRVTSAAIVLALAAVVVIAAVAMQTIPALIMASCVALSAGITSTVLMSEELREFRQKFARDRVRDARLIAEREREHLDVDASFRRAVSERLRASEAEIARLRADLEAGSSQIDELEERLATEQELVAMLGVRPEIDPRIVSPAADAGAADRSDGTGELRSA
;
A
#
# COMPACT_ATOMS: atom_id res chain seq x y z
N MET A 1 7.90 12.05 17.36
CA MET A 1 8.38 11.12 18.41
C MET A 1 7.54 11.38 19.66
N SER A 2 6.56 10.52 19.94
CA SER A 2 5.61 10.71 21.04
C SER A 2 6.25 10.22 22.35
N SER A 3 6.53 11.14 23.26
CA SER A 3 6.98 10.85 24.62
C SER A 3 5.83 10.21 25.39
N ARG A 4 5.77 8.88 25.36
CA ARG A 4 4.90 8.09 26.23
C ARG A 4 5.51 8.10 27.64
N THR A 5 5.23 9.15 28.40
CA THR A 5 5.34 9.11 29.86
C THR A 5 4.31 8.10 30.34
N LEU A 6 4.78 6.87 30.62
CA LEU A 6 3.95 5.83 31.19
C LEU A 6 3.29 6.36 32.48
N PRO A 7 1.96 6.23 32.63
CA PRO A 7 1.31 6.61 33.88
C PRO A 7 1.94 5.80 35.01
N ARG A 8 2.55 6.47 35.99
CA ARG A 8 3.08 5.83 37.19
C ARG A 8 1.92 5.08 37.84
N SER A 9 2.07 3.77 37.99
CA SER A 9 1.08 2.92 38.61
C SER A 9 0.85 3.37 40.05
N LEU A 10 -0.43 3.38 40.47
CA LEU A 10 -0.83 3.76 41.83
C LEU A 10 -0.12 2.91 42.91
N ARG A 11 0.29 1.70 42.56
CA ARG A 11 1.02 0.79 43.46
C ARG A 11 2.48 1.22 43.63
N VAL A 12 3.18 1.66 42.59
CA VAL A 12 4.53 2.25 42.71
C VAL A 12 4.51 3.52 43.54
N THR A 13 3.49 4.36 43.36
CA THR A 13 3.33 5.54 44.24
C THR A 13 3.06 5.13 45.67
N SER A 14 2.27 4.08 45.93
CA SER A 14 2.03 3.59 47.29
C SER A 14 3.28 2.98 47.95
N ALA A 15 4.08 2.21 47.20
CA ALA A 15 5.33 1.64 47.70
C ALA A 15 6.35 2.74 48.01
N ALA A 16 6.45 3.76 47.15
CA ALA A 16 7.30 4.93 47.40
C ALA A 16 6.87 5.72 48.64
N ILE A 17 5.56 5.89 48.87
CA ILE A 17 5.02 6.55 50.07
C ILE A 17 5.35 5.73 51.33
N VAL A 18 5.18 4.41 51.29
CA VAL A 18 5.50 3.51 52.41
C VAL A 18 6.99 3.55 52.76
N LEU A 19 7.87 3.53 51.75
CA LEU A 19 9.31 3.69 51.95
C LEU A 19 9.67 5.06 52.52
N ALA A 20 9.05 6.13 52.01
CA ALA A 20 9.28 7.48 52.51
C ALA A 20 8.85 7.62 53.98
N LEU A 21 7.69 7.07 54.36
CA LEU A 21 7.22 7.05 55.74
C LEU A 21 8.16 6.25 56.64
N ALA A 22 8.62 5.07 56.19
CA ALA A 22 9.59 4.28 56.94
C ALA A 22 10.90 5.02 57.18
N ALA A 23 11.40 5.76 56.17
CA ALA A 23 12.59 6.60 56.32
C ALA A 23 12.40 7.70 57.37
N VAL A 24 11.23 8.36 57.38
CA VAL A 24 10.90 9.37 58.40
C VAL A 24 10.87 8.77 59.81
N VAL A 25 10.32 7.56 59.98
CA VAL A 25 10.30 6.84 61.27
C VAL A 25 11.73 6.55 61.74
N VAL A 26 12.63 6.12 60.85
CA VAL A 26 14.03 5.89 61.18
C VAL A 26 14.72 7.17 61.62
N ILE A 27 14.52 8.28 60.89
CA ILE A 27 15.10 9.59 61.25
C ILE A 27 14.63 10.04 62.63
N ALA A 28 13.32 9.89 62.93
CA ALA A 28 12.76 10.23 64.23
C ALA A 28 13.34 9.38 65.38
N ALA A 29 13.51 8.07 65.16
CA ALA A 29 14.09 7.17 66.14
C ALA A 29 15.57 7.49 66.43
N VAL A 30 16.35 7.86 65.40
CA VAL A 30 17.73 8.31 65.56
C VAL A 30 17.80 9.59 66.39
N ALA A 31 16.87 10.54 66.18
CA ALA A 31 16.81 11.78 66.96
C ALA A 31 16.50 11.54 68.45
N MET A 32 15.69 10.52 68.78
CA MET A 32 15.35 10.17 70.17
C MET A 32 16.45 9.38 70.90
N GLN A 33 17.43 8.80 70.18
CA GLN A 33 18.58 8.04 70.73
C GLN A 33 18.22 6.94 71.74
N THR A 34 17.01 6.36 71.70
CA THR A 34 16.62 5.26 72.57
C THR A 34 16.78 3.92 71.86
N ILE A 35 17.44 2.96 72.53
CA ILE A 35 17.63 1.59 72.05
C ILE A 35 16.31 0.93 71.57
N PRO A 36 15.20 0.96 72.34
CA PRO A 36 13.95 0.35 71.88
C PRO A 36 13.37 1.02 70.62
N ALA A 37 13.52 2.34 70.46
CA ALA A 37 13.03 3.04 69.26
C ALA A 37 13.83 2.65 68.01
N LEU A 38 15.16 2.48 68.13
CA LEU A 38 16.01 2.03 67.02
C LEU A 38 15.67 0.61 66.54
N ILE A 39 15.36 -0.29 67.49
CA ILE A 39 14.93 -1.66 67.16
C ILE A 39 13.60 -1.63 66.40
N MET A 40 12.60 -0.90 66.91
CA MET A 40 11.29 -0.80 66.25
C MET A 40 11.38 -0.15 64.87
N ALA A 41 12.19 0.90 64.72
CA ALA A 41 12.41 1.55 63.43
C ALA A 41 13.08 0.62 62.42
N SER A 42 14.03 -0.22 62.86
CA SER A 42 14.68 -1.21 62.01
C SER A 42 13.68 -2.26 61.51
N CYS A 43 12.76 -2.73 62.36
CA CYS A 43 11.70 -3.65 61.95
C CYS A 43 10.72 -3.03 60.93
N VAL A 44 10.36 -1.76 61.13
CA VAL A 44 9.49 -1.01 60.18
C VAL A 44 10.20 -0.82 58.84
N ALA A 45 11.48 -0.46 58.84
CA ALA A 45 12.26 -0.29 57.62
C ALA A 45 12.40 -1.61 56.83
N LEU A 46 12.65 -2.73 57.51
CA LEU A 46 12.76 -4.04 56.85
C LEU A 46 11.42 -4.49 56.25
N SER A 47 10.32 -4.35 57.00
CA SER A 47 8.98 -4.71 56.49
C SER A 47 8.55 -3.82 55.33
N ALA A 48 8.84 -2.51 55.37
CA ALA A 48 8.62 -1.59 54.27
C ALA A 48 9.47 -1.93 53.03
N GLY A 49 10.74 -2.32 53.23
CA GLY A 49 11.62 -2.76 52.15
C GLY A 49 11.12 -4.03 51.46
N ILE A 50 10.72 -5.04 52.23
CA ILE A 50 10.20 -6.32 51.70
C ILE A 50 8.88 -6.10 50.95
N THR A 51 7.96 -5.31 51.50
CA THR A 51 6.68 -5.02 50.82
C THR A 51 6.90 -4.25 49.52
N SER A 52 7.83 -3.29 49.50
CA SER A 52 8.17 -2.56 48.28
C SER A 52 8.76 -3.46 47.18
N THR A 53 9.64 -4.42 47.52
CA THR A 53 10.24 -5.31 46.52
C THR A 53 9.22 -6.29 45.94
N VAL A 54 8.32 -6.82 46.77
CA VAL A 54 7.24 -7.71 46.32
C VAL A 54 6.30 -6.97 45.35
N LEU A 55 5.81 -5.78 45.73
CA LEU A 55 4.92 -4.98 44.87
C LEU A 55 5.57 -4.63 43.53
N MET A 56 6.85 -4.26 43.54
CA MET A 56 7.60 -3.96 42.32
C MET A 56 7.78 -5.21 41.42
N SER A 57 7.98 -6.38 42.03
CA SER A 57 8.19 -7.65 41.31
C SER A 57 6.94 -8.12 40.57
N GLU A 58 5.76 -7.91 41.14
CA GLU A 58 4.48 -8.24 40.52
C GLU A 58 4.23 -7.37 39.29
N GLU A 59 4.50 -6.07 39.37
CA GLU A 59 4.37 -5.18 38.22
C GLU A 59 5.37 -5.50 37.10
N LEU A 60 6.61 -5.85 37.44
CA LEU A 60 7.58 -6.31 36.44
C LEU A 60 7.09 -7.57 35.73
N ARG A 61 6.43 -8.47 36.44
CA ARG A 61 5.85 -9.69 35.85
C ARG A 61 4.66 -9.36 34.94
N GLU A 62 3.74 -8.50 35.39
CA GLU A 62 2.60 -8.04 34.59
C GLU A 62 3.07 -7.30 33.32
N PHE A 63 4.06 -6.41 33.45
CA PHE A 63 4.63 -5.68 32.34
C PHE A 63 5.28 -6.61 31.31
N ARG A 64 6.06 -7.60 31.77
CA ARG A 64 6.66 -8.62 30.88
C ARG A 64 5.60 -9.43 30.16
N GLN A 65 4.53 -9.85 30.85
CA GLN A 65 3.43 -10.58 30.24
C GLN A 65 2.67 -9.75 29.21
N LYS A 66 2.41 -8.47 29.51
CA LYS A 66 1.76 -7.54 28.59
C LYS A 66 2.64 -7.31 27.36
N PHE A 67 3.93 -7.05 27.57
CA PHE A 67 4.88 -6.83 26.48
C PHE A 67 5.04 -8.06 25.58
N ALA A 68 5.05 -9.27 26.16
CA ALA A 68 5.05 -10.51 25.38
C ALA A 68 3.78 -10.65 24.53
N ARG A 69 2.59 -10.34 25.10
CA ARG A 69 1.33 -10.34 24.37
C ARG A 69 1.29 -9.29 23.26
N ASP A 70 1.76 -8.08 23.54
CA ASP A 70 1.81 -6.99 22.58
C ASP A 70 2.74 -7.34 21.41
N ARG A 71 3.92 -7.92 21.66
CA ARG A 71 4.82 -8.41 20.60
C ARG A 71 4.17 -9.47 19.71
N VAL A 72 3.44 -10.43 20.30
CA VAL A 72 2.74 -11.46 19.52
C VAL A 72 1.65 -10.83 18.66
N ARG A 73 0.92 -9.85 19.20
CA ARG A 73 -0.10 -9.12 18.45
C ARG A 73 0.51 -8.30 17.30
N ASP A 74 1.59 -7.58 17.57
CA ASP A 74 2.30 -6.79 16.55
C ASP A 74 2.86 -7.70 15.44
N ALA A 75 3.44 -8.84 15.80
CA ALA A 75 3.93 -9.82 14.82
C ALA A 75 2.80 -10.37 13.93
N ARG A 76 1.61 -10.62 14.50
CA ARG A 76 0.44 -11.05 13.72
C ARG A 76 -0.04 -9.97 12.75
N LEU A 77 -0.13 -8.72 13.21
CA LEU A 77 -0.54 -7.59 12.37
C LEU A 77 0.45 -7.35 11.22
N ILE A 78 1.75 -7.49 11.46
CA ILE A 78 2.77 -7.39 10.40
C ILE A 78 2.59 -8.53 9.39
N ALA A 79 2.44 -9.77 9.88
CA ALA A 79 2.24 -10.93 9.00
C ALA A 79 0.95 -10.83 8.17
N GLU A 80 -0.12 -10.26 8.72
CA GLU A 80 -1.37 -10.00 7.99
C GLU A 80 -1.16 -8.98 6.88
N ARG A 81 -0.50 -7.84 7.18
CA ARG A 81 -0.18 -6.82 6.15
C ARG A 81 0.72 -7.36 5.05
N GLU A 82 1.71 -8.18 5.39
CA GLU A 82 2.59 -8.80 4.40
C GLU A 82 1.80 -9.73 3.47
N ARG A 83 0.85 -10.51 4.00
CA ARG A 83 -0.04 -11.34 3.17
C ARG A 83 -0.90 -10.51 2.24
N GLU A 84 -1.51 -9.43 2.76
CA GLU A 84 -2.30 -8.51 1.93
C GLU A 84 -1.46 -7.92 0.79
N HIS A 85 -0.22 -7.50 1.06
CA HIS A 85 0.69 -7.01 0.01
C HIS A 85 1.01 -8.08 -1.03
N LEU A 86 1.29 -9.32 -0.61
CA LEU A 86 1.58 -10.42 -1.54
C LEU A 86 0.36 -10.77 -2.40
N ASP A 87 -0.84 -10.74 -1.84
CA ASP A 87 -2.08 -10.98 -2.58
C ASP A 87 -2.35 -9.88 -3.60
N VAL A 88 -2.12 -8.62 -3.22
CA VAL A 88 -2.21 -7.47 -4.14
C VAL A 88 -1.20 -7.63 -5.28
N ASP A 89 0.06 -7.91 -4.98
CA ASP A 89 1.11 -8.10 -5.99
C ASP A 89 0.79 -9.28 -6.93
N ALA A 90 0.30 -10.39 -6.39
CA ALA A 90 -0.10 -11.53 -7.18
C ALA A 90 -1.28 -11.20 -8.10
N SER A 91 -2.28 -10.47 -7.60
CA SER A 91 -3.43 -10.02 -8.40
C SER A 91 -3.01 -9.05 -9.51
N PHE A 92 -2.11 -8.12 -9.21
CA PHE A 92 -1.54 -7.18 -10.18
C PHE A 92 -0.78 -7.91 -11.28
N ARG A 93 0.10 -8.86 -10.91
CA ARG A 93 0.85 -9.67 -11.89
C ARG A 93 -0.09 -10.46 -12.80
N ARG A 94 -1.16 -11.05 -12.26
CA ARG A 94 -2.17 -11.75 -13.07
C ARG A 94 -2.85 -10.80 -14.06
N ALA A 95 -3.33 -9.65 -13.59
CA ALA A 95 -4.00 -8.66 -14.44
C ALA A 95 -3.07 -8.14 -15.56
N VAL A 96 -1.80 -7.85 -15.24
CA VAL A 96 -0.80 -7.45 -16.25
C VAL A 96 -0.54 -8.57 -17.25
N SER A 97 -0.40 -9.81 -16.79
CA SER A 97 -0.17 -10.95 -17.68
C SER A 97 -1.34 -11.21 -18.64
N GLU A 98 -2.57 -11.03 -18.16
CA GLU A 98 -3.79 -11.17 -18.97
C GLU A 98 -3.87 -10.06 -20.02
N ARG A 99 -3.62 -8.81 -19.60
CA ARG A 99 -3.57 -7.67 -20.53
C ARG A 99 -2.49 -7.84 -21.59
N LEU A 100 -1.31 -8.32 -21.20
CA LEU A 100 -0.20 -8.58 -22.14
C LEU A 100 -0.59 -9.62 -23.18
N ARG A 101 -1.21 -10.74 -22.75
CA ARG A 101 -1.71 -11.77 -23.68
C ARG A 101 -2.79 -11.24 -24.62
N ALA A 102 -3.68 -10.40 -24.12
CA ALA A 102 -4.71 -9.77 -24.95
C ALA A 102 -4.08 -8.86 -26.02
N SER A 103 -3.10 -8.04 -25.63
CA SER A 103 -2.36 -7.18 -26.57
C SER A 103 -1.53 -7.99 -27.57
N GLU A 104 -0.91 -9.10 -27.16
CA GLU A 104 -0.20 -10.00 -28.08
C GLU A 104 -1.15 -10.62 -29.12
N ALA A 105 -2.34 -11.04 -28.70
CA ALA A 105 -3.36 -11.58 -29.60
C ALA A 105 -3.88 -10.50 -30.57
N GLU A 106 -4.05 -9.27 -30.11
CA GLU A 106 -4.44 -8.14 -30.95
C GLU A 106 -3.36 -7.80 -31.99
N ILE A 107 -2.08 -7.75 -31.59
CA ILE A 107 -0.96 -7.55 -32.53
C ILE A 107 -0.91 -8.67 -33.56
N ALA A 108 -1.13 -9.92 -33.16
CA ALA A 108 -1.16 -11.05 -34.09
C ALA A 108 -2.28 -10.91 -35.13
N ARG A 109 -3.48 -10.47 -34.72
CA ARG A 109 -4.59 -10.17 -35.63
C ARG A 109 -4.24 -9.05 -36.59
N LEU A 110 -3.75 -7.91 -36.08
CA LEU A 110 -3.37 -6.77 -36.91
C LEU A 110 -2.29 -7.14 -37.94
N ARG A 111 -1.34 -8.01 -37.57
CA ARG A 111 -0.33 -8.51 -38.53
C ARG A 111 -0.96 -9.37 -39.63
N ALA A 112 -1.89 -10.25 -39.28
CA ALA A 112 -2.60 -11.06 -40.27
C ALA A 112 -3.45 -10.21 -41.21
N ASP A 113 -4.11 -9.18 -40.69
CA ASP A 113 -4.89 -8.22 -41.49
C ASP A 113 -3.98 -7.43 -42.44
N LEU A 114 -2.77 -7.06 -42.00
CA LEU A 114 -1.78 -6.35 -42.82
C LEU A 114 -1.24 -7.26 -43.94
N GLU A 115 -0.96 -8.53 -43.65
CA GLU A 115 -0.52 -9.51 -44.65
C GLU A 115 -1.62 -9.81 -45.68
N ALA A 116 -2.87 -9.92 -45.23
CA ALA A 116 -4.01 -10.01 -46.13
C ALA A 116 -4.15 -8.75 -46.99
N GLY A 117 -4.01 -7.57 -46.39
CA GLY A 117 -4.01 -6.30 -47.10
C GLY A 117 -2.89 -6.18 -48.14
N SER A 118 -1.67 -6.63 -47.83
CA SER A 118 -0.57 -6.62 -48.81
C SER A 118 -0.84 -7.57 -49.97
N SER A 119 -1.39 -8.76 -49.71
CA SER A 119 -1.74 -9.69 -50.80
C SER A 119 -2.82 -9.13 -51.75
N GLN A 120 -3.76 -8.33 -51.21
CA GLN A 120 -4.76 -7.64 -52.04
C GLN A 120 -4.13 -6.54 -52.89
N ILE A 121 -3.13 -5.82 -52.35
CA ILE A 121 -2.38 -4.82 -53.13
C ILE A 121 -1.65 -5.50 -54.27
N ASP A 122 -0.93 -6.60 -54.01
CA ASP A 122 -0.21 -7.34 -55.05
C ASP A 122 -1.16 -7.81 -56.17
N GLU A 123 -2.35 -8.33 -55.81
CA GLU A 123 -3.37 -8.74 -56.78
C GLU A 123 -3.90 -7.55 -57.61
N LEU A 124 -4.12 -6.39 -56.97
CA LEU A 124 -4.56 -5.17 -57.65
C LEU A 124 -3.48 -4.60 -58.55
N GLU A 125 -2.20 -4.65 -58.15
CA GLU A 125 -1.06 -4.24 -58.97
C GLU A 125 -0.91 -5.14 -60.21
N GLU A 126 -1.10 -6.46 -60.08
CA GLU A 126 -1.07 -7.38 -61.21
C GLU A 126 -2.22 -7.12 -62.20
N ARG A 127 -3.44 -6.87 -61.69
CA ARG A 127 -4.58 -6.47 -62.52
C ARG A 127 -4.32 -5.15 -63.24
N LEU A 128 -3.78 -4.16 -62.53
CA LEU A 128 -3.43 -2.86 -63.11
C LEU A 128 -2.38 -3.02 -64.22
N ALA A 129 -1.34 -3.82 -63.99
CA ALA A 129 -0.31 -4.09 -65.01
C ALA A 129 -0.91 -4.77 -66.25
N THR A 130 -1.79 -5.74 -66.04
CA THR A 130 -2.49 -6.45 -67.14
C THR A 130 -3.39 -5.49 -67.94
N GLU A 131 -4.13 -4.63 -67.25
CA GLU A 131 -4.96 -3.60 -67.89
C GLU A 131 -4.11 -2.60 -68.67
N GLN A 132 -2.97 -2.17 -68.13
CA GLN A 132 -2.03 -1.27 -68.82
C GLN A 132 -1.43 -1.93 -70.07
N GLU A 133 -1.10 -3.22 -70.03
CA GLU A 133 -0.61 -3.97 -71.20
C GLU A 133 -1.68 -4.13 -72.28
N LEU A 134 -2.92 -4.46 -71.89
CA LEU A 134 -4.07 -4.52 -72.79
C LEU A 134 -4.33 -3.17 -73.45
N VAL A 135 -4.24 -2.08 -72.70
CA VAL A 135 -4.34 -0.70 -73.17
C VAL A 135 -3.24 -0.35 -74.17
N ALA A 136 -2.00 -0.73 -73.89
CA ALA A 136 -0.87 -0.52 -74.79
C ALA A 136 -1.02 -1.31 -76.11
N MET A 137 -1.57 -2.52 -76.04
CA MET A 137 -1.88 -3.35 -77.22
C MET A 137 -3.05 -2.80 -78.04
N LEU A 138 -4.11 -2.31 -77.40
CA LEU A 138 -5.29 -1.78 -78.10
C LEU A 138 -5.08 -0.35 -78.63
N GLY A 139 -4.00 0.33 -78.25
CA GLY A 139 -3.69 1.70 -78.69
C GLY A 139 -4.70 2.76 -78.20
N VAL A 140 -5.58 2.41 -77.27
CA VAL A 140 -6.58 3.31 -76.71
C VAL A 140 -6.05 3.86 -75.40
N ARG A 141 -5.62 5.12 -75.41
CA ARG A 141 -5.30 5.88 -74.20
C ARG A 141 -6.55 5.92 -73.29
N PRO A 142 -6.52 5.38 -72.06
CA PRO A 142 -7.60 5.60 -71.12
C PRO A 142 -7.44 7.01 -70.55
N GLU A 143 -8.47 7.83 -70.69
CA GLU A 143 -8.62 9.03 -69.88
C GLU A 143 -8.83 8.57 -68.42
N ILE A 144 -7.78 8.65 -67.61
CA ILE A 144 -7.90 8.39 -66.17
C ILE A 144 -8.71 9.56 -65.57
N ASP A 145 -9.93 9.27 -65.11
CA ASP A 145 -10.73 10.23 -64.32
C ASP A 145 -10.00 10.48 -62.98
N PRO A 146 -9.59 11.74 -62.68
CA PRO A 146 -8.80 12.08 -61.50
C PRO A 146 -9.50 11.78 -60.16
N ARG A 147 -10.77 11.40 -60.17
CA ARG A 147 -11.54 11.04 -58.96
C ARG A 147 -11.18 9.69 -58.35
N ILE A 148 -10.53 8.80 -59.10
CA ILE A 148 -10.15 7.46 -58.61
C ILE A 148 -8.82 7.50 -57.86
N VAL A 149 -7.95 8.48 -58.14
CA VAL A 149 -6.57 8.56 -57.60
C VAL A 149 -6.49 9.29 -56.26
N SER A 150 -7.55 9.99 -55.85
CA SER A 150 -7.61 10.62 -54.52
C SER A 150 -8.67 9.90 -53.68
N PRO A 151 -8.29 9.09 -52.68
CA PRO A 151 -9.22 8.83 -51.59
C PRO A 151 -9.45 10.19 -50.94
N ALA A 152 -10.63 10.76 -51.20
CA ALA A 152 -11.06 11.96 -50.51
C ALA A 152 -10.87 11.73 -49.02
N ALA A 153 -10.15 12.66 -48.40
CA ALA A 153 -9.99 12.73 -46.97
C ALA A 153 -11.36 13.03 -46.33
N ASP A 154 -12.24 12.02 -46.25
CA ASP A 154 -13.44 12.04 -45.42
C ASP A 154 -13.10 11.60 -43.98
N ALA A 155 -11.85 11.86 -43.57
CA ALA A 155 -11.40 11.79 -42.18
C ALA A 155 -11.11 13.21 -41.69
N GLY A 156 -12.17 13.99 -41.50
CA GLY A 156 -12.13 15.14 -40.60
C GLY A 156 -12.66 16.45 -41.18
N ALA A 157 -13.98 16.67 -41.10
CA ALA A 157 -14.59 17.99 -40.90
C ALA A 157 -16.13 17.93 -40.84
N ALA A 158 -16.73 17.28 -39.83
CA ALA A 158 -18.12 17.54 -39.45
C ALA A 158 -18.46 16.99 -38.06
N ASP A 159 -17.85 17.52 -37.00
CA ASP A 159 -18.57 17.69 -35.73
C ASP A 159 -17.87 18.73 -34.85
N ARG A 160 -17.98 20.00 -35.23
CA ARG A 160 -17.66 21.12 -34.34
C ARG A 160 -18.47 22.35 -34.71
N SER A 161 -19.73 22.36 -34.32
CA SER A 161 -20.44 23.55 -33.84
C SER A 161 -21.75 23.10 -33.19
N ASP A 162 -21.88 23.11 -31.87
CA ASP A 162 -22.16 24.28 -31.04
C ASP A 162 -23.62 24.18 -30.56
N GLY A 163 -23.78 23.80 -29.29
CA GLY A 163 -25.06 23.56 -28.63
C GLY A 163 -24.90 23.89 -27.15
N THR A 164 -24.75 25.18 -26.88
CA THR A 164 -24.92 25.78 -25.56
C THR A 164 -26.27 25.35 -24.98
N GLY A 165 -26.22 24.56 -23.90
CA GLY A 165 -27.38 24.02 -23.21
C GLY A 165 -27.06 23.87 -21.73
N GLU A 166 -27.35 24.93 -21.01
CA GLU A 166 -27.32 25.11 -19.56
C GLU A 166 -27.90 23.94 -18.70
N LEU A 167 -27.30 23.80 -17.51
CA LEU A 167 -27.91 23.47 -16.21
C LEU A 167 -28.42 22.05 -15.89
N ARG A 168 -27.71 21.38 -14.94
CA ARG A 168 -28.18 20.81 -13.64
C ARG A 168 -27.21 19.72 -13.17
N SER A 169 -26.40 19.88 -12.12
CA SER A 169 -26.76 19.75 -10.69
C SER A 169 -27.74 18.62 -10.38
N ALA A 170 -27.20 17.47 -9.98
CA ALA A 170 -27.64 16.61 -8.86
C ALA A 170 -26.50 15.65 -8.49
#